data_AF-A0A9N9HS47-F1
#
_entry.id   AF-A0A9N9HS47-F1
#
_cell.length_a   1.000
_cell.length_b   1.000
_cell.length_c   1.000
_cell.angle_alpha   90.00
_cell.angle_beta   90.00
_cell.angle_gamma   90.00
#
_symmetry.space_group_name_H-M   'P 1'
#
loop_
_entity.id
_entity.type
_entity.pdbx_description
1 polymer ?
#
loop_
_entity_poly.entity_id
_entity_poly.type
_entity_poly.pdbx_seq_one_letter_code
_entity_poly.pdbx_strand_id
1 'polypeptide(L)' 'MADAIMMVLREFNLVEKTLALTTNNASSMIFCDTSIAEELEREFNNLNFAHYRCAVHIFNLAVTQGIKLINESVEK' A
#
# COMPACT_ATOMS: atom_id res chain seq x y z
N MET A 1 -4.04 -3.71 10.96
CA MET A 1 -4.32 -2.66 9.93
C MET A 1 -5.32 -3.20 8.93
N ALA A 2 -5.08 -4.37 8.33
CA ALA A 2 -6.02 -5.04 7.44
C ALA A 2 -7.43 -5.14 8.03
N ASP A 3 -7.57 -5.67 9.25
CA ASP A 3 -8.86 -5.79 9.94
C ASP A 3 -9.59 -4.44 10.09
N ALA A 4 -8.85 -3.37 10.40
CA ALA A 4 -9.42 -2.04 10.55
C ALA A 4 -9.92 -1.48 9.21
N ILE A 5 -9.17 -1.71 8.13
CA ILE A 5 -9.57 -1.31 6.77
C ILE A 5 -10.80 -2.12 6.35
N MET A 6 -10.80 -3.44 6.56
CA MET A 6 -11.94 -4.31 6.24
C MET A 6 -13.18 -3.93 7.04
N MET A 7 -13.03 -3.56 8.31
CA MET A 7 -14.13 -3.07 9.14
C MET A 7 -14.76 -1.80 8.53
N VAL A 8 -13.94 -0.84 8.10
CA VAL A 8 -14.42 0.37 7.42
C VAL A 8 -15.09 0.01 6.08
N LEU A 9 -14.49 -0.87 5.28
CA LEU A 9 -15.10 -1.28 4.00
C LEU A 9 -16.47 -1.95 4.21
N ARG A 10 -16.63 -2.75 5.28
CA ARG A 10 -17.91 -3.36 5.66
C ARG A 10 -18.91 -2.32 6.14
N GLU A 11 -18.50 -1.42 7.04
CA GLU A 11 -19.35 -0.35 7.60
C GLU A 11 -19.98 0.50 6.50
N PHE A 12 -19.22 0.81 5.45
CA PHE A 12 -19.67 1.63 4.33
C PHE A 12 -20.24 0.83 3.14
N ASN A 13 -20.38 -0.50 3.25
CA ASN A 13 -20.83 -1.39 2.16
C ASN A 13 -20.00 -1.21 0.87
N LEU A 14 -18.69 -1.08 1.01
CA LEU A 14 -17.73 -0.89 -0.08
C LEU A 14 -16.97 -2.16 -0.44
N VAL A 15 -17.08 -3.24 0.32
CA VAL A 15 -16.24 -4.44 0.16
C VAL A 15 -16.29 -5.00 -1.27
N GLU A 16 -17.48 -5.27 -1.79
CA GLU A 16 -17.68 -5.77 -3.17
C GLU A 16 -17.33 -4.74 -4.26
N LYS A 17 -17.29 -3.45 -3.90
CA LYS A 17 -16.96 -2.34 -4.81
C LYS A 17 -15.47 -1.97 -4.78
N THR A 18 -14.70 -2.59 -3.89
CA THR A 18 -13.29 -2.27 -3.72
C THR A 18 -12.50 -2.90 -4.85
N LEU A 19 -12.01 -2.06 -5.76
CA LEU A 19 -11.20 -2.48 -6.91
C LEU A 19 -9.71 -2.49 -6.58
N ALA A 20 -9.25 -1.54 -5.77
CA ALA A 20 -7.85 -1.41 -5.47
C ALA A 20 -7.59 -0.64 -4.17
N LEU A 21 -6.41 -0.87 -3.59
CA LEU A 21 -5.91 -0.12 -2.45
C LEU A 21 -4.53 0.48 -2.78
N THR A 22 -4.36 1.76 -2.46
CA THR A 22 -3.07 2.46 -2.64
C THR A 22 -2.43 2.76 -1.29
N THR A 23 -1.26 2.19 -1.02
CA THR A 23 -0.56 2.32 0.27
C THR A 23 0.92 2.66 0.08
N ASN A 24 1.61 3.06 1.15
CA ASN A 24 3.07 3.26 1.08
C ASN A 24 3.82 1.92 0.93
N ASN A 25 5.12 1.97 0.65
CA ASN A 25 5.90 0.76 0.37
C ASN A 25 6.48 0.10 1.62
N ALA A 26 6.04 0.48 2.82
CA ALA A 26 6.49 -0.19 4.03
C ALA A 26 6.13 -1.68 3.95
N SER A 27 7.02 -2.56 4.41
CA SER A 27 6.78 -4.01 4.42
C SER A 27 5.50 -4.38 5.17
N SER A 28 5.16 -3.63 6.22
CA SER A 28 3.91 -3.78 6.97
C SER A 28 2.68 -3.46 6.13
N MET A 29 2.75 -2.49 5.21
CA MET A 29 1.64 -2.18 4.31
C MET A 29 1.53 -3.24 3.21
N ILE A 30 2.64 -3.69 2.63
CA ILE A 30 2.63 -4.80 1.67
C ILE A 30 1.96 -6.04 2.27
N PHE A 31 2.32 -6.41 3.52
CA PHE A 31 1.67 -7.52 4.21
C PHE A 31 0.17 -7.26 4.44
N CYS A 32 -0.19 -6.04 4.88
CA CYS A 32 -1.57 -5.63 5.07
C CYS A 32 -2.40 -5.75 3.79
N ASP A 33 -1.85 -5.33 2.64
CA ASP A 33 -2.51 -5.37 1.35
C ASP A 33 -2.71 -6.81 0.86
N THR A 34 -1.73 -7.69 1.07
CA THR A 34 -1.86 -9.13 0.81
C THR A 34 -2.98 -9.73 1.66
N SER A 35 -3.03 -9.43 2.96
CA SER A 35 -4.09 -9.95 3.84
C SER A 35 -5.48 -9.48 3.39
N ILE A 36 -5.62 -8.23 2.96
CA ILE A 36 -6.89 -7.71 2.41
C ILE A 36 -7.27 -8.42 1.11
N ALA A 37 -6.31 -8.62 0.20
CA ALA A 37 -6.56 -9.33 -1.05
C ALA A 37 -7.06 -10.76 -0.81
N GLU A 38 -6.42 -11.49 0.11
CA GLU A 38 -6.82 -12.85 0.50
C GLU A 38 -8.23 -12.88 1.11
N GLU A 39 -8.57 -11.90 1.96
CA GLU A 39 -9.92 -11.82 2.55
C GLU A 39 -10.98 -11.48 1.51
N LEU A 40 -10.70 -10.55 0.60
CA LEU A 40 -11.58 -10.17 -0.51
C LEU A 40 -11.81 -11.32 -1.49
N GLU A 41 -10.76 -12.09 -1.79
CA GLU A 41 -10.87 -13.32 -2.59
C GLU A 41 -11.73 -14.36 -1.87
N ARG A 42 -11.42 -14.66 -0.61
CA ARG A 42 -12.08 -15.71 0.16
C ARG A 42 -13.56 -15.44 0.41
N GLU A 43 -13.92 -14.21 0.78
CA GLU A 43 -15.27 -13.90 1.24
C GLU A 43 -16.18 -13.35 0.14
N PHE A 44 -15.60 -12.72 -0.89
CA PHE A 44 -16.37 -11.99 -1.91
C PHE A 44 -16.03 -12.43 -3.34
N ASN A 45 -15.17 -13.44 -3.51
CA ASN A 45 -14.70 -13.92 -4.82
C ASN A 45 -14.12 -12.78 -5.68
N ASN A 46 -13.52 -11.77 -5.04
CA ASN A 46 -12.99 -10.59 -5.71
C ASN A 46 -11.53 -10.83 -6.16
N LEU A 47 -11.40 -11.53 -7.28
CA LEU A 47 -10.10 -11.88 -7.88
C LEU A 47 -9.41 -10.70 -8.61
N ASN A 48 -10.11 -9.58 -8.77
CA ASN A 48 -9.63 -8.42 -9.54
C ASN A 48 -9.06 -7.31 -8.64
N PHE A 49 -8.94 -7.56 -7.33
CA PHE A 49 -8.36 -6.58 -6.42
C PHE A 49 -6.90 -6.29 -6.78
N ALA A 50 -6.56 -5.00 -6.92
CA ALA A 50 -5.21 -4.55 -7.21
C ALA A 50 -4.58 -3.80 -6.05
N HIS A 51 -3.29 -4.05 -5.80
CA HIS A 51 -2.48 -3.22 -4.91
C HIS A 51 -1.66 -2.22 -5.72
N TYR A 52 -1.74 -0.94 -5.34
CA TYR A 52 -0.91 0.11 -5.89
C TYR A 52 0.02 0.70 -4.83
N ARG A 53 1.25 0.94 -5.25
CA ARG A 53 2.26 1.63 -4.44
C ARG A 53 2.10 3.14 -4.55
N CYS A 54 2.12 3.82 -3.42
CA CYS A 54 2.00 5.26 -3.36
C CYS A 54 3.22 5.94 -4.01
N ALA A 55 2.97 6.62 -5.14
CA ALA A 55 4.01 7.32 -5.89
C ALA A 55 4.75 8.36 -5.05
N VAL A 56 4.05 9.07 -4.16
CA VAL A 56 4.67 10.05 -3.25
C VAL A 56 5.73 9.40 -2.36
N HIS A 57 5.48 8.18 -1.87
CA HIS A 57 6.45 7.46 -1.05
C HIS A 57 7.67 7.04 -1.89
N ILE A 58 7.46 6.58 -3.12
CA ILE A 58 8.54 6.27 -4.06
C ILE A 58 9.40 7.50 -4.34
N PHE A 59 8.77 8.65 -4.61
CA PHE A 59 9.48 9.90 -4.81
C PHE A 59 10.28 10.31 -3.58
N ASN A 60 9.70 10.19 -2.39
CA ASN A 60 10.41 10.51 -1.14
C ASN A 60 11.65 9.64 -0.96
N LEU A 61 11.56 8.33 -1.26
CA LEU A 61 12.72 7.43 -1.22
C LEU A 61 13.80 7.84 -2.23
N ALA A 62 13.40 8.10 -3.48
CA ALA A 62 14.33 8.49 -4.55
C ALA A 62 15.06 9.81 -4.23
N VAL A 63 14.31 10.83 -3.80
CA VAL A 63 14.87 12.15 -3.44
C VAL A 63 15.79 12.04 -2.24
N THR A 64 15.35 11.31 -1.19
CA THR A 64 16.19 11.13 0.02
C THR A 64 17.49 10.42 -0.32
N GLN A 65 17.45 9.39 -1.17
CA GLN A 65 18.66 8.68 -1.60
C GLN A 65 19.56 9.57 -2.47
N GLY A 66 18.96 10.35 -3.39
CA GLY A 66 19.71 11.30 -4.21
C GLY A 66 20.43 12.36 -3.39
N ILE A 67 19.75 12.92 -2.37
CA ILE A 67 20.36 13.90 -1.44
C ILE A 67 21.54 13.29 -0.69
N LYS A 68 21.44 12.03 -0.21
CA LYS A 68 22.56 11.36 0.47
C LYS A 68 23.79 11.23 -0.43
N LEU A 69 23.60 10.78 -1.68
CA LEU A 69 24.69 10.64 -2.64
C LEU A 69 25.36 11.98 -2.97
N ILE A 70 24.59 13.06 -3.06
CA ILE A 70 25.13 14.41 -3.27
C ILE A 70 25.88 14.90 -2.02
N ASN A 71 25.36 14.67 -0.82
CA ASN A 71 26.02 15.09 0.41
C ASN A 71 27.34 14.33 0.66
N GLU A 72 27.34 13.01 0.45
CA GLU A 72 28.55 12.17 0.55
C GLU A 72 29.63 12.56 -0.47
N SER A 73 29.26 13.19 -1.59
CA SER A 73 30.22 13.67 -2.59
C SER A 73 30.74 15.09 -2.32
N VAL A 74 30.13 15.82 -1.38
CA VAL A 74 30.56 17.16 -0.94
C VAL A 74 31.46 17.10 0.30
N GLU A 75 31.33 16.08 1.14
CA GLU A 75 32.28 15.82 2.23
C GLU A 75 33.65 15.37 1.65
N LYS A 76 34.59 16.32 1.61
CA LYS A 76 36.01 16.10 1.32
C LYS A 76 36.82 15.98 2.59
#